data_AF-A0A2W6CKL6-F1
#
_entry.id   AF-A0A2W6CKL6-F1
#
_cell.length_a   1.000
_cell.length_b   1.000
_cell.length_c   1.000
_cell.angle_alpha   90.00
_cell.angle_beta   90.00
_cell.angle_gamma   90.00
#
_symmetry.space_group_name_H-M   'P 1'
#
loop_
_entity.id
_entity.type
_entity.pdbx_description
1 polymer ?
#
loop_
_entity_poly.entity_id
_entity_poly.type
_entity_poly.pdbx_seq_one_letter_code
_entity_poly.pdbx_strand_id
1 'polypeptide(L)'
;MPAGFDTISFLSDYGLDDEFVGVVKAVIRGIAPAATVIDVTHGVATHDVRAGSLVLARSIQYLPPGVVLAVVDPGVGGVRRAVAVEVGNDNTADHSILVGPDNGLLAPAVALAGGAPANFLDAGGGSKAEAITSAVQVILSDPKVKAVLCNIFGGITRCDEVAKGLIEAFRQIDPQVPFVVRLDGTNGDEGRALLGEANLAGVYTEATMDGAAARVVELASAGAAAANGGGRSG
;
A
#
# COMPACT_ATOMS: atom_id res chain seq x y z
N MET A 1 4.93 20.56 16.93
CA MET A 1 4.02 19.76 16.09
C MET A 1 3.14 20.74 15.33
N PRO A 2 2.92 20.57 14.02
CA PRO A 2 1.82 21.27 13.37
C PRO A 2 0.53 20.95 14.16
N ALA A 3 -0.30 21.97 14.37
CA ALA A 3 -1.49 21.84 15.20
C ALA A 3 -2.45 20.82 14.56
N GLY A 4 -2.57 19.61 15.12
CA GLY A 4 -3.54 18.63 14.62
C GLY A 4 -3.26 17.16 14.95
N PHE A 5 -2.01 16.72 15.04
CA PHE A 5 -1.72 15.29 15.21
C PHE A 5 -1.64 14.85 16.67
N ASP A 6 -2.39 13.80 17.00
CA ASP A 6 -2.38 13.13 18.30
C ASP A 6 -1.70 11.75 18.27
N THR A 7 -1.22 11.31 17.11
CA THR A 7 -0.65 9.97 16.93
C THR A 7 0.70 10.01 16.21
N ILE A 8 1.62 9.17 16.70
CA ILE A 8 2.92 8.90 16.09
C ILE A 8 3.03 7.39 15.86
N SER A 9 2.99 6.96 14.60
CA SER A 9 3.27 5.57 14.23
C SER A 9 4.77 5.38 14.04
N PHE A 10 5.37 4.37 14.68
CA PHE A 10 6.81 4.20 14.75
C PHE A 10 7.25 2.84 14.20
N LEU A 11 8.11 2.86 13.18
CA LEU A 11 8.76 1.71 12.58
C LEU A 11 10.28 1.85 12.68
N SER A 12 10.99 0.81 13.10
CA SER A 12 12.46 0.81 13.01
C SER A 12 13.11 -0.57 12.85
N ASP A 13 14.42 -0.58 12.62
CA ASP A 13 15.30 -1.75 12.65
C ASP A 13 16.12 -1.90 13.95
N TYR A 14 15.69 -1.22 15.01
CA TYR A 14 16.43 -1.18 16.29
C TYR A 14 16.37 -2.49 17.08
N GLY A 15 15.38 -3.34 16.81
CA GLY A 15 15.06 -4.45 17.69
C GLY A 15 14.43 -3.99 19.01
N LEU A 16 14.25 -4.95 19.91
CA LEU A 16 13.71 -4.74 21.26
C LEU A 16 14.63 -5.30 22.35
N ASP A 17 15.85 -5.68 21.97
CA ASP A 17 16.82 -6.31 22.87
C ASP A 17 17.60 -5.29 23.72
N ASP A 18 17.51 -3.99 23.37
CA ASP A 18 18.16 -2.88 24.05
C ASP A 18 17.19 -1.70 24.32
N GLU A 19 17.72 -0.60 24.86
CA GLU A 19 16.93 0.55 25.30
C GLU A 19 16.49 1.52 24.19
N PHE A 20 16.97 1.40 22.95
CA PHE A 20 16.84 2.47 21.94
C PHE A 20 15.38 2.86 21.67
N VAL A 21 14.50 1.87 21.48
CA VAL A 21 13.06 2.11 21.27
C VAL A 21 12.45 2.83 22.48
N GLY A 22 12.84 2.44 23.70
CA GLY A 22 12.40 3.07 24.94
C GLY A 22 12.84 4.53 25.05
N VAL A 23 14.09 4.81 24.68
CA VAL A 23 14.65 6.18 24.67
C VAL A 23 13.92 7.06 23.66
N VAL A 24 13.68 6.57 22.43
CA VAL A 24 12.94 7.32 21.40
C VAL A 24 11.54 7.67 21.89
N LYS A 25 10.82 6.71 22.49
CA LYS A 25 9.48 6.95 23.06
C LYS A 25 9.50 7.96 24.20
N ALA A 26 10.50 7.92 25.08
CA ALA A 26 10.65 8.90 26.15
C ALA A 26 10.88 10.32 25.60
N VAL A 27 11.70 10.44 24.55
CA VAL A 27 11.93 11.72 23.84
C VAL A 27 10.65 12.20 23.18
N ILE A 28 9.94 11.34 22.45
CA ILE A 28 8.64 11.64 21.85
C ILE A 28 7.67 12.15 22.93
N ARG A 29 7.58 11.47 24.07
CA ARG A 29 6.71 11.87 25.18
C ARG A 29 7.08 13.23 25.76
N GLY A 30 8.37 13.56 25.82
CA GLY A 30 8.85 14.87 26.27
C GLY A 30 8.49 16.00 25.31
N ILE A 31 8.50 15.75 24.01
CA ILE A 31 8.21 16.75 22.96
C ILE A 31 6.71 16.88 22.71
N ALA A 32 5.99 15.75 22.68
CA ALA A 32 4.58 15.63 22.33
C ALA A 32 3.84 14.79 23.39
N PRO A 33 3.58 15.35 24.59
CA PRO A 33 3.01 14.62 25.71
C PRO A 33 1.53 14.23 25.51
N ALA A 34 0.86 14.75 24.50
CA ALA A 34 -0.50 14.34 24.14
C ALA A 34 -0.51 13.22 23.07
N ALA A 35 0.64 12.96 22.43
CA ALA A 35 0.69 11.99 21.35
C ALA A 35 0.67 10.55 21.86
N THR A 36 -0.15 9.72 21.21
CA THR A 36 -0.12 8.26 21.35
C THR A 36 0.94 7.71 20.40
N VAL A 37 1.84 6.88 20.92
CA VAL A 37 2.82 6.16 20.09
C VAL A 37 2.27 4.78 19.75
N ILE A 38 2.21 4.47 18.46
CA ILE A 38 1.83 3.16 17.94
C ILE A 38 3.09 2.54 17.33
N ASP A 39 3.56 1.43 17.87
CA ASP A 39 4.65 0.69 17.24
C ASP A 39 4.09 -0.14 16.08
N VAL A 40 4.55 0.17 14.88
CA VAL A 40 4.26 -0.66 13.70
C VAL A 40 5.09 -1.93 13.77
N THR A 41 6.41 -1.78 13.94
CA THR A 41 7.34 -2.86 14.26
C THR A 41 8.73 -2.28 14.57
N HIS A 42 9.51 -3.01 15.36
CA HIS A 42 10.94 -2.77 15.53
C HIS A 42 11.79 -3.96 15.09
N GLY A 43 11.16 -4.98 14.50
CA GLY A 43 11.78 -6.24 14.10
C GLY A 43 12.25 -6.26 12.65
N VAL A 44 12.42 -5.10 12.00
CA VAL A 44 13.06 -5.05 10.68
C VAL A 44 14.52 -5.46 10.85
N ALA A 45 15.02 -6.34 9.98
CA ALA A 45 16.42 -6.72 10.00
C ALA A 45 17.30 -5.48 9.84
N THR A 46 18.38 -5.41 10.63
CA THR A 46 19.28 -4.26 10.66
C THR A 46 19.72 -3.87 9.25
N HIS A 47 19.51 -2.60 8.91
CA HIS A 47 19.84 -1.97 7.63
C HIS A 47 19.06 -2.48 6.41
N ASP A 48 18.05 -3.34 6.58
CA ASP A 48 17.23 -3.84 5.47
C ASP A 48 16.15 -2.82 5.08
N VAL A 49 16.58 -1.77 4.38
CA VAL A 49 15.71 -0.70 3.88
C VAL A 49 14.57 -1.24 3.03
N ARG A 50 14.79 -2.31 2.27
CA ARG A 50 13.77 -2.90 1.39
C ARG A 50 12.68 -3.59 2.20
N ALA A 51 13.06 -4.39 3.20
CA ALA A 51 12.09 -5.02 4.11
C ALA A 51 11.30 -3.96 4.89
N GLY A 52 11.99 -2.95 5.44
CA GLY A 52 11.34 -1.84 6.13
C GLY A 52 10.34 -1.09 5.24
N SER A 53 10.72 -0.86 3.98
CA SER A 53 9.89 -0.17 2.99
C SER A 53 8.62 -0.96 2.67
N LEU A 54 8.74 -2.28 2.51
CA LEU A 54 7.61 -3.17 2.26
C LEU A 54 6.66 -3.26 3.46
N VAL A 55 7.20 -3.34 4.68
CA VAL A 55 6.38 -3.34 5.91
C VAL A 55 5.62 -2.02 6.06
N LEU A 56 6.29 -0.89 5.82
CA LEU A 56 5.66 0.42 5.88
C LEU A 56 4.55 0.56 4.83
N ALA A 57 4.81 0.15 3.59
CA ALA A 57 3.83 0.15 2.51
C ALA A 57 2.57 -0.67 2.82
N ARG A 58 2.74 -1.84 3.46
CA ARG A 58 1.62 -2.72 3.83
C ARG A 58 0.80 -2.18 4.99
N SER A 59 1.41 -1.40 5.89
CA SER A 59 0.76 -0.89 7.09
C SER A 59 0.14 0.48 6.93
N ILE A 60 0.66 1.32 6.02
CA ILE A 60 0.34 2.77 5.95
C ILE A 60 -1.15 3.08 5.85
N GLN A 61 -1.95 2.27 5.15
CA GLN A 61 -3.40 2.48 4.99
C GLN A 61 -4.22 2.24 6.27
N TYR A 62 -3.64 1.55 7.26
CA TYR A 62 -4.27 1.23 8.53
C TYR A 62 -3.83 2.16 9.66
N LEU A 63 -2.81 2.99 9.41
CA LEU A 63 -2.29 3.92 10.41
C LEU A 63 -3.23 5.12 10.52
N PRO A 64 -3.53 5.58 11.74
CA PRO A 64 -4.32 6.79 11.91
C PRO A 64 -3.57 8.00 11.34
N PRO A 65 -4.29 9.04 10.86
CA PRO A 65 -3.70 10.30 10.47
C PRO A 65 -2.77 10.84 11.56
N GLY A 66 -1.55 11.21 11.19
CA GLY A 66 -0.52 11.47 12.18
C GLY A 66 0.87 11.59 11.60
N VAL A 67 1.86 11.54 12.49
CA VAL A 67 3.25 11.41 12.07
C VAL A 67 3.60 9.94 11.95
N VAL A 68 4.18 9.54 10.83
CA VAL A 68 4.70 8.19 10.63
C VAL A 68 6.22 8.27 10.63
N LEU A 69 6.83 7.92 11.75
CA LEU A 69 8.28 7.89 11.93
C LEU A 69 8.81 6.51 11.51
N ALA A 70 9.62 6.45 10.47
CA ALA A 70 10.23 5.21 9.99
C ALA A 70 11.76 5.35 9.94
N VAL A 71 12.47 4.48 10.65
CA VAL A 71 13.93 4.54 10.78
C VAL A 71 14.54 3.18 10.49
N VAL A 72 15.04 3.02 9.26
CA VAL A 72 15.88 1.89 8.85
C VAL A 72 17.03 2.50 8.06
N ASP A 73 18.20 2.62 8.68
CA ASP A 73 19.31 3.33 8.06
C ASP A 73 20.66 2.65 8.31
N PRO A 74 21.35 2.16 7.25
CA PRO A 74 22.75 1.73 7.36
C PRO A 74 23.74 2.86 7.68
N GLY A 75 23.31 4.13 7.61
CA GLY A 75 24.16 5.32 7.71
C GLY A 75 24.02 6.11 9.00
N VAL A 76 23.50 5.52 10.09
CA VAL A 76 23.29 6.22 11.37
C VAL A 76 24.61 6.87 11.84
N GLY A 77 24.59 8.19 12.07
CA GLY A 77 25.77 8.99 12.44
C GLY A 77 26.51 9.68 11.27
N GLY A 78 26.07 9.48 10.02
CA GLY A 78 26.54 10.21 8.84
C GLY A 78 25.80 11.53 8.57
N VAL A 79 26.21 12.26 7.52
CA VAL A 79 25.65 13.59 7.14
C VAL A 79 24.28 13.49 6.43
N ARG A 80 23.58 12.35 6.51
CA ARG A 80 22.32 12.16 5.79
C ARG A 80 21.20 12.94 6.48
N ARG A 81 20.46 13.72 5.69
CA ARG A 81 19.33 14.50 6.17
C ARG A 81 18.09 13.62 6.23
N ALA A 82 17.33 13.72 7.32
CA ALA A 82 15.99 13.18 7.37
C ALA A 82 15.09 13.91 6.36
N VAL A 83 14.17 13.18 5.75
CA VAL A 83 13.12 13.69 4.86
C VAL A 83 11.80 13.61 5.58
N ALA A 84 10.98 14.64 5.43
CA ALA A 84 9.59 14.65 5.83
C ALA A 84 8.73 14.86 4.58
N VAL A 85 7.76 13.96 4.34
CA VAL A 85 6.84 14.01 3.20
C VAL A 85 5.42 14.03 3.74
N GLU A 86 4.67 15.06 3.39
CA GLU A 86 3.24 15.15 3.68
C GLU A 86 2.46 14.37 2.61
N VAL A 87 1.50 13.56 3.05
CA VAL A 87 0.67 12.70 2.19
C VAL A 87 -0.78 12.73 2.66
N GLY A 88 -1.73 12.69 1.72
CA GLY A 88 -3.16 12.87 1.97
C GLY A 88 -3.74 13.96 1.08
N ASN A 89 -5.07 14.02 0.98
CA ASN A 89 -5.75 14.98 0.10
C ASN A 89 -5.78 16.39 0.71
N ASP A 90 -5.46 17.37 -0.12
CA ASP A 90 -5.50 18.80 0.15
C ASP A 90 -6.79 19.20 0.92
N ASN A 91 -6.63 19.73 2.14
CA ASN A 91 -7.67 20.31 3.01
C ASN A 91 -8.62 19.37 3.77
N THR A 92 -8.27 18.10 4.01
CA THR A 92 -8.95 17.29 5.04
C THR A 92 -8.04 16.99 6.23
N ALA A 93 -8.63 16.86 7.43
CA ALA A 93 -7.91 16.52 8.67
C ALA A 93 -7.21 15.13 8.62
N ASP A 94 -7.45 14.36 7.56
CA ASP A 94 -6.90 13.03 7.29
C ASP A 94 -5.62 13.08 6.43
N HIS A 95 -4.63 13.86 6.85
CA HIS A 95 -3.29 13.86 6.23
C HIS A 95 -2.27 13.24 7.18
N SER A 96 -1.17 12.71 6.66
CA SER A 96 -0.06 12.16 7.44
C SER A 96 1.26 12.77 7.02
N ILE A 97 2.21 12.84 7.95
CA ILE A 97 3.58 13.26 7.67
C ILE A 97 4.50 12.06 7.87
N LEU A 98 5.08 11.53 6.79
CA LEU A 98 6.05 10.45 6.82
C LEU A 98 7.44 11.04 7.03
N VAL A 99 8.14 10.58 8.05
CA VAL A 99 9.47 11.08 8.44
C VAL A 99 10.46 9.92 8.49
N GLY A 100 11.60 10.05 7.81
CA GLY A 100 12.59 8.99 7.74
C GLY A 100 13.83 9.35 6.90
N PRO A 101 14.77 8.42 6.73
CA PRO A 101 15.99 8.63 5.94
C PRO A 101 15.72 8.73 4.43
N ASP A 102 16.52 9.54 3.73
CA ASP A 102 16.52 9.63 2.26
C ASP A 102 17.25 8.44 1.61
N ASN A 103 16.66 7.24 1.73
CA ASN A 103 17.26 6.01 1.22
C ASN A 103 16.27 5.10 0.48
N GLY A 104 15.07 5.60 0.20
CA GLY A 104 13.99 4.85 -0.42
C GLY A 104 13.03 4.14 0.55
N LEU A 105 13.30 4.18 1.87
CA LEU A 105 12.40 3.57 2.88
C LEU A 105 10.95 4.03 2.73
N LEU A 106 10.76 5.34 2.55
CA LEU A 106 9.43 5.96 2.54
C LEU A 106 8.70 5.86 1.20
N ALA A 107 9.41 5.65 0.09
CA ALA A 107 8.87 5.90 -1.25
C ALA A 107 7.60 5.10 -1.59
N PRO A 108 7.52 3.77 -1.33
CA PRO A 108 6.30 3.02 -1.61
C PRO A 108 5.12 3.41 -0.71
N ALA A 109 5.39 3.75 0.56
CA ALA A 109 4.36 4.20 1.48
C ALA A 109 3.81 5.58 1.09
N VAL A 110 4.68 6.48 0.62
CA VAL A 110 4.27 7.78 0.05
C VAL A 110 3.36 7.60 -1.17
N ALA A 111 3.75 6.72 -2.10
CA ALA A 111 2.94 6.44 -3.28
C ALA A 111 1.55 5.89 -2.95
N LEU A 112 1.44 5.06 -1.90
CA LEU A 112 0.18 4.49 -1.44
C LEU A 112 -0.68 5.46 -0.61
N ALA A 113 -0.05 6.30 0.22
CA ALA A 113 -0.75 7.23 1.09
C ALA A 113 -1.22 8.51 0.35
N GLY A 114 -0.59 8.85 -0.77
CA GLY A 114 -1.00 9.93 -1.67
C GLY A 114 -2.14 9.57 -2.64
N GLY A 115 -2.64 8.33 -2.61
CA GLY A 115 -3.78 7.88 -3.41
C GLY A 115 -4.47 6.68 -2.76
N ALA A 116 -5.53 6.93 -1.98
CA ALA A 116 -6.18 5.92 -1.14
C ALA A 116 -6.75 4.73 -1.94
N PRO A 117 -6.24 3.48 -1.79
CA PRO A 117 -6.88 2.28 -2.32
C PRO A 117 -7.83 1.66 -1.27
N ALA A 118 -8.99 1.18 -1.71
CA ALA A 118 -9.98 0.54 -0.81
C ALA A 118 -9.56 -0.88 -0.37
N ASN A 119 -8.67 -1.56 -1.10
CA ASN A 119 -8.09 -2.84 -0.71
C ASN A 119 -6.84 -3.17 -1.56
N PHE A 120 -5.94 -4.00 -1.04
CA PHE A 120 -4.67 -4.41 -1.69
C PHE A 120 -4.46 -5.93 -1.58
N LEU A 121 -4.25 -6.61 -2.70
CA LEU A 121 -3.94 -8.04 -2.73
C LEU A 121 -2.49 -8.28 -3.13
N ASP A 122 -1.72 -8.89 -2.22
CA ASP A 122 -0.37 -9.41 -2.48
C ASP A 122 -0.42 -10.95 -2.47
N ALA A 123 -0.42 -11.55 -3.66
CA ALA A 123 -0.46 -13.00 -3.81
C ALA A 123 0.96 -13.54 -4.00
N GLY A 124 1.51 -14.12 -2.91
CA GLY A 124 2.79 -14.82 -2.93
C GLY A 124 2.79 -16.09 -3.78
N GLY A 125 3.99 -16.47 -4.24
CA GLY A 125 4.28 -17.36 -5.36
C GLY A 125 3.82 -18.83 -5.38
N GLY A 126 2.92 -19.28 -4.51
CA GLY A 126 2.41 -20.66 -4.53
C GLY A 126 0.95 -20.78 -4.95
N SER A 127 0.32 -19.66 -5.30
CA SER A 127 -1.14 -19.54 -5.25
C SER A 127 -1.78 -20.22 -6.46
N LYS A 128 -2.28 -21.44 -6.24
CA LYS A 128 -3.25 -22.10 -7.14
C LYS A 128 -4.47 -21.19 -7.35
N ALA A 129 -5.17 -21.36 -8.47
CA ALA A 129 -6.35 -20.56 -8.81
C ALA A 129 -7.35 -20.44 -7.63
N GLU A 130 -7.51 -21.50 -6.83
CA GLU A 130 -8.44 -21.49 -5.67
C GLU A 130 -8.06 -20.45 -4.59
N ALA A 131 -6.76 -20.22 -4.37
CA ALA A 131 -6.28 -19.25 -3.39
C ALA A 131 -6.54 -17.81 -3.86
N ILE A 132 -6.34 -17.55 -5.16
CA ILE A 132 -6.65 -16.26 -5.79
C ILE A 132 -8.16 -16.01 -5.73
N THR A 133 -8.98 -17.01 -6.08
CA THR A 133 -10.44 -16.92 -6.00
C THR A 133 -10.91 -16.58 -4.59
N SER A 134 -10.40 -17.28 -3.59
CA SER A 134 -10.78 -17.05 -2.19
C SER A 134 -10.42 -15.64 -1.73
N ALA A 135 -9.23 -15.16 -2.10
CA ALA A 135 -8.78 -13.81 -1.74
C ALA A 135 -9.61 -12.71 -2.42
N VAL A 136 -9.94 -12.89 -3.71
CA VAL A 136 -10.82 -11.96 -4.42
C VAL A 136 -12.22 -11.95 -3.79
N GLN A 137 -12.78 -13.10 -3.41
CA GLN A 137 -14.08 -13.16 -2.73
C GLN A 137 -14.08 -12.43 -1.38
N VAL A 138 -13.01 -12.54 -0.60
CA VAL A 138 -12.87 -11.80 0.67
C VAL A 138 -12.83 -10.29 0.40
N ILE A 139 -12.05 -9.85 -0.58
CA ILE A 139 -11.96 -8.43 -0.94
C ILE A 139 -13.32 -7.88 -1.36
N LEU A 140 -14.03 -8.61 -2.20
CA LEU A 140 -15.35 -8.22 -2.72
C LEU A 140 -16.48 -8.33 -1.68
N SER A 141 -16.23 -8.93 -0.52
CA SER A 141 -17.21 -8.98 0.56
C SER A 141 -17.39 -7.63 1.28
N ASP A 142 -16.45 -6.70 1.15
CA ASP A 142 -16.56 -5.36 1.71
C ASP A 142 -17.33 -4.42 0.74
N PRO A 143 -18.53 -3.93 1.12
CA PRO A 143 -19.33 -3.05 0.27
C PRO A 143 -18.69 -1.67 0.01
N LYS A 144 -17.60 -1.31 0.72
CA LYS A 144 -16.86 -0.06 0.49
C LYS A 144 -15.88 -0.16 -0.67
N VAL A 145 -15.59 -1.35 -1.19
CA VAL A 145 -14.66 -1.54 -2.30
C VAL A 145 -15.27 -1.02 -3.60
N LYS A 146 -14.64 0.01 -4.19
CA LYS A 146 -15.07 0.64 -5.44
C LYS A 146 -14.17 0.30 -6.63
N ALA A 147 -12.93 -0.09 -6.36
CA ALA A 147 -11.97 -0.60 -7.33
C ALA A 147 -10.89 -1.37 -6.55
N VAL A 148 -10.19 -2.30 -7.21
CA VAL A 148 -9.14 -3.13 -6.59
C VAL A 148 -7.84 -3.01 -7.38
N LEU A 149 -6.73 -2.76 -6.69
CA LEU A 149 -5.40 -2.88 -7.26
C LEU A 149 -4.78 -4.22 -6.86
N CYS A 150 -4.57 -5.08 -7.85
CA CYS A 150 -3.86 -6.34 -7.73
C CYS A 150 -2.41 -6.14 -8.18
N ASN A 151 -1.51 -5.90 -7.24
CA ASN A 151 -0.11 -5.63 -7.51
C ASN A 151 0.72 -6.87 -7.18
N ILE A 152 1.33 -7.49 -8.19
CA ILE A 152 2.05 -8.75 -8.05
C ILE A 152 3.46 -8.60 -8.62
N PHE A 153 4.44 -9.03 -7.82
CA PHE A 153 5.84 -9.10 -8.23
C PHE A 153 6.28 -10.56 -8.37
N GLY A 154 6.47 -11.00 -9.61
CA GLY A 154 6.97 -12.32 -9.96
C GLY A 154 8.46 -12.47 -9.66
N GLY A 155 8.79 -13.44 -8.81
CA GLY A 155 10.16 -13.85 -8.51
C GLY A 155 10.40 -15.28 -8.98
N ILE A 156 10.37 -16.23 -8.04
CA ILE A 156 10.37 -17.68 -8.33
C ILE A 156 9.12 -18.05 -9.15
N THR A 157 8.00 -17.41 -8.83
CA THR A 157 6.71 -17.65 -9.48
C THR A 157 6.53 -16.67 -10.61
N ARG A 158 6.24 -17.21 -11.78
CA ARG A 158 6.23 -16.45 -13.01
C ARG A 158 4.89 -15.76 -13.18
N CYS A 159 4.91 -14.51 -13.64
CA CYS A 159 3.71 -13.71 -13.83
C CYS A 159 2.74 -14.32 -14.85
N ASP A 160 3.20 -15.15 -15.79
CA ASP A 160 2.32 -15.86 -16.73
C ASP A 160 1.49 -16.97 -16.06
N GLU A 161 1.99 -17.60 -15.00
CA GLU A 161 1.22 -18.56 -14.21
C GLU A 161 0.17 -17.84 -13.35
N VAL A 162 0.58 -16.73 -12.73
CA VAL A 162 -0.33 -15.85 -11.97
C VAL A 162 -1.45 -15.32 -12.85
N ALA A 163 -1.12 -14.85 -14.06
CA ALA A 163 -2.10 -14.35 -15.02
C ALA A 163 -3.16 -15.41 -15.36
N LYS A 164 -2.76 -16.66 -15.60
CA LYS A 164 -3.69 -17.78 -15.84
C LYS A 164 -4.63 -18.00 -14.65
N GLY A 165 -4.09 -17.99 -13.43
CA GLY A 165 -4.88 -18.12 -12.21
C GLY A 165 -5.89 -16.98 -12.02
N LEU A 166 -5.48 -15.74 -12.30
CA LEU A 166 -6.37 -14.57 -12.27
C LEU A 166 -7.49 -14.68 -13.33
N ILE A 167 -7.16 -15.11 -14.54
CA ILE A 167 -8.16 -15.30 -15.62
C ILE A 167 -9.20 -16.34 -15.21
N GLU A 168 -8.76 -17.46 -14.64
CA GLU A 168 -9.65 -18.49 -14.14
C GLU A 168 -10.55 -17.96 -13.00
N ALA A 169 -9.97 -17.30 -12.01
CA ALA A 169 -10.69 -16.73 -10.89
C ALA A 169 -11.74 -15.69 -11.34
N PHE A 170 -11.37 -14.76 -12.21
CA PHE A 170 -12.28 -13.71 -12.68
C PHE A 170 -13.43 -14.25 -13.53
N ARG A 171 -13.21 -15.32 -14.31
CA ARG A 171 -14.31 -15.99 -15.03
C ARG A 171 -15.30 -16.70 -14.10
N GLN A 172 -14.86 -17.14 -12.92
CA GLN A 172 -15.72 -17.77 -11.93
C GLN A 172 -16.48 -16.76 -11.08
N ILE A 173 -15.82 -15.64 -10.73
CA ILE A 173 -16.36 -14.65 -9.79
C ILE A 173 -17.25 -13.60 -10.50
N ASP A 174 -16.93 -13.25 -11.74
CA ASP A 174 -17.57 -12.15 -12.48
C ASP A 174 -17.64 -10.83 -11.68
N PRO A 175 -16.48 -10.22 -11.35
CA PRO A 175 -16.41 -9.07 -10.47
C PRO A 175 -17.13 -7.84 -11.03
N GLN A 176 -18.00 -7.24 -10.21
CA GLN A 176 -18.78 -6.05 -10.57
C GLN A 176 -18.03 -4.72 -10.32
N VAL A 177 -16.86 -4.79 -9.67
CA VAL A 177 -15.99 -3.64 -9.43
C VAL A 177 -14.74 -3.73 -10.30
N PRO A 178 -14.20 -2.60 -10.78
CA PRO A 178 -13.02 -2.61 -11.63
C PRO A 178 -11.76 -3.11 -10.90
N PHE A 179 -10.97 -3.92 -11.60
CA PHE A 179 -9.67 -4.41 -11.15
C PHE A 179 -8.56 -3.83 -12.00
N VAL A 180 -7.53 -3.28 -11.37
CA VAL A 180 -6.26 -2.92 -12.03
C VAL A 180 -5.22 -3.94 -11.61
N VAL A 181 -4.62 -4.63 -12.57
CA VAL A 181 -3.62 -5.66 -12.33
C VAL A 181 -2.26 -5.16 -12.81
N ARG A 182 -1.29 -5.10 -11.90
CA ARG A 182 0.11 -4.84 -12.24
C ARG A 182 0.92 -6.10 -11.97
N LEU A 183 1.50 -6.63 -13.04
CA LEU A 183 2.43 -7.76 -13.00
C LEU A 183 3.82 -7.27 -13.38
N ASP A 184 4.80 -7.47 -12.51
CA ASP A 184 6.19 -7.12 -12.76
C ASP A 184 7.13 -8.22 -12.26
N GLY A 185 8.36 -8.30 -12.78
CA GLY A 185 9.32 -9.36 -12.49
C GLY A 185 9.29 -10.49 -13.52
N THR A 186 9.59 -11.73 -13.10
CA THR A 186 9.75 -12.87 -14.02
C THR A 186 8.49 -13.07 -14.87
N ASN A 187 8.66 -13.01 -16.19
CA ASN A 187 7.60 -13.10 -17.21
C ASN A 187 6.48 -12.06 -17.08
N GLY A 188 6.79 -10.87 -16.53
CA GLY A 188 5.81 -9.80 -16.35
C GLY A 188 5.11 -9.40 -17.65
N ASP A 189 5.87 -9.27 -18.74
CA ASP A 189 5.36 -8.88 -20.06
C ASP A 189 4.37 -9.93 -20.60
N GLU A 190 4.73 -11.21 -20.51
CA GLU A 190 3.88 -12.33 -20.93
C GLU A 190 2.61 -12.43 -20.08
N GLY A 191 2.72 -12.23 -18.77
CA GLY A 191 1.56 -12.21 -17.88
C GLY A 191 0.57 -11.11 -18.25
N ARG A 192 1.07 -9.90 -18.56
CA ARG A 192 0.22 -8.78 -19.00
C ARG A 192 -0.39 -9.03 -20.38
N ALA A 193 0.35 -9.64 -21.30
CA ALA A 193 -0.17 -10.04 -22.61
C ALA A 193 -1.33 -11.05 -22.47
N LEU A 194 -1.18 -12.08 -21.64
CA LEU A 194 -2.23 -13.08 -21.37
C LEU A 194 -3.52 -12.44 -20.83
N LEU A 195 -3.40 -11.49 -19.90
CA LEU A 195 -4.55 -10.75 -19.37
C LEU A 195 -5.22 -9.88 -20.44
N GLY A 196 -4.43 -9.25 -21.32
CA GLY A 196 -4.95 -8.48 -22.45
C GLY A 196 -5.70 -9.34 -23.47
N GLU A 197 -5.15 -10.51 -23.81
CA GLU A 197 -5.78 -11.48 -24.71
C GLU A 197 -7.08 -12.07 -24.15
N ALA A 198 -7.16 -12.24 -22.83
CA ALA A 198 -8.35 -12.76 -22.16
C ALA A 198 -9.56 -11.80 -22.25
N ASN A 199 -9.31 -10.51 -22.49
CA ASN A 199 -10.31 -9.46 -22.68
C ASN A 199 -11.45 -9.49 -21.64
N LEU A 200 -11.06 -9.57 -20.36
CA LEU A 200 -11.99 -9.65 -19.24
C LEU A 200 -12.61 -8.27 -18.98
N ALA A 201 -13.94 -8.20 -18.94
CA ALA A 201 -14.64 -6.97 -18.64
C ALA A 201 -14.27 -6.45 -17.24
N GLY A 202 -14.00 -5.14 -17.13
CA GLY A 202 -13.65 -4.51 -15.85
C GLY A 202 -12.25 -4.83 -15.31
N VAL A 203 -11.41 -5.53 -16.08
CA VAL A 203 -10.01 -5.81 -15.70
C VAL A 203 -9.06 -5.01 -16.59
N TYR A 204 -8.19 -4.23 -15.96
CA TYR A 204 -7.22 -3.35 -16.60
C TYR A 204 -5.81 -3.80 -16.23
N THR A 205 -4.85 -3.65 -17.13
CA THR A 205 -3.46 -4.00 -16.87
C THR A 205 -2.56 -2.78 -16.96
N GLU A 206 -1.60 -2.67 -16.03
CA GLU A 206 -0.64 -1.57 -15.99
C GLU A 206 0.77 -2.12 -15.78
N ALA A 207 1.76 -1.51 -16.43
CA ALA A 207 3.16 -1.95 -16.38
C ALA A 207 3.92 -1.36 -15.18
N THR A 208 3.58 -0.12 -14.80
CA THR A 208 4.24 0.61 -13.72
C THR A 208 3.33 0.74 -12.52
N MET A 209 3.94 0.86 -11.33
CA MET A 209 3.19 1.11 -10.10
C MET A 209 2.44 2.45 -10.18
N ASP A 210 3.07 3.49 -10.71
CA ASP A 210 2.45 4.82 -10.87
C ASP A 210 1.23 4.78 -11.80
N GLY A 211 1.33 4.06 -12.93
CA GLY A 211 0.21 3.87 -13.85
C GLY A 211 -0.93 3.08 -13.19
N ALA A 212 -0.59 2.01 -12.48
CA ALA A 212 -1.56 1.18 -11.76
C ALA A 212 -2.30 1.96 -10.66
N ALA A 213 -1.58 2.78 -9.90
CA ALA A 213 -2.13 3.63 -8.86
C ALA A 213 -3.04 4.72 -9.45
N ALA A 214 -2.58 5.43 -10.48
CA ALA A 214 -3.39 6.46 -11.14
C ALA A 214 -4.68 5.87 -11.72
N ARG A 215 -4.58 4.71 -12.38
CA ARG A 215 -5.71 4.01 -13.00
C ARG A 215 -6.74 3.55 -11.97
N VAL A 216 -6.31 2.94 -10.86
CA VAL A 216 -7.26 2.43 -9.85
C VAL A 216 -8.01 3.58 -9.16
N VAL A 217 -7.34 4.71 -8.92
CA VAL A 217 -7.95 5.92 -8.35
C VAL A 217 -8.98 6.52 -9.31
N GLU A 218 -8.64 6.61 -10.61
CA GLU A 218 -9.56 7.05 -11.66
C GLU A 218 -10.85 6.21 -11.65
N LEU A 219 -10.71 4.88 -11.65
CA LEU A 219 -11.82 3.94 -11.69
C LEU A 219 -12.66 3.96 -10.41
N ALA A 220 -12.02 4.06 -9.23
CA ALA A 220 -12.71 4.17 -7.96
C ALA A 220 -13.56 5.46 -7.86
N SER A 221 -13.08 6.55 -8.47
CA SER A 221 -13.74 7.85 -8.48
C SER A 221 -14.90 7.91 -9.49
N ALA A 222 -14.74 7.28 -10.66
CA ALA A 222 -15.78 7.20 -11.68
C ALA A 222 -17.02 6.42 -11.20
N GLY A 223 -16.83 5.33 -10.43
CA GLY A 223 -17.93 4.58 -9.83
C GLY A 223 -18.74 5.38 -8.80
N ALA A 224 -18.11 6.34 -8.11
CA ALA A 224 -18.78 7.21 -7.14
C ALA A 224 -19.66 8.29 -7.81
N ALA A 225 -19.29 8.75 -9.01
CA ALA A 225 -20.04 9.76 -9.76
C ALA A 225 -21.33 9.20 -10.37
N ALA A 226 -21.32 7.94 -10.86
CA ALA A 226 -22.50 7.28 -11.39
C ALA A 226 -23.57 6.99 -10.32
N ALA A 227 -23.16 6.67 -9.09
CA ALA A 227 -24.08 6.41 -7.98
C ALA A 227 -24.84 7.65 -7.47
N ASN A 228 -24.27 8.85 -7.65
CA ASN A 228 -24.86 10.11 -7.18
C ASN A 228 -25.73 10.84 -8.23
N GLY A 229 -25.80 10.35 -9.47
CA GLY A 229 -26.57 10.97 -10.57
C GLY A 229 -28.00 10.45 -10.76
N GLY A 230 -28.42 9.42 -10.03
CA GLY A 230 -29.69 8.70 -10.26
C GLY A 230 -30.95 9.29 -9.64
N GLY A 231 -30.89 10.48 -9.03
CA GLY A 231 -32.00 11.02 -8.23
C GLY A 231 -32.29 12.49 -8.49
N ARG A 232 -32.79 12.83 -9.68
CA ARG A 232 -33.55 14.08 -9.92
C ARG A 232 -34.28 14.04 -11.26
N SER A 233 -35.41 13.35 -11.27
CA SER A 233 -36.53 13.62 -12.17
C SER A 233 -37.84 13.49 -11.37
N GLY A 234 -38.41 14.65 -11.04
CA GLY A 234 -39.66 14.84 -10.32
C GLY A 234 -39.97 16.33 -10.31
#